data_AF-A0A257PKA1-F1
#
_entry.id   AF-A0A257PKA1-F1
#
_cell.length_a   1.000
_cell.length_b   1.000
_cell.length_c   1.000
_cell.angle_alpha   90.00
_cell.angle_beta   90.00
_cell.angle_gamma   90.00
#
_symmetry.space_group_name_H-M   'P 1'
#
loop_
_entity.id
_entity.type
_entity.pdbx_description
1 polymer ?
#
loop_
_entity_poly.entity_id
_entity_poly.type
_entity_poly.pdbx_seq_one_letter_code
_entity_poly.pdbx_strand_id
1 'polypeptide(L)'
;FGRVTVGVVVGGVSPGPQIQMLSRGVDVLVATPGRLLDHLGAGHVRLDAVEVDESYYLDSNPDVAEGIRLGNIRSAQEHFVDHGYFEGRLPYRIMVNEEWYLAAHQDVAQNVQFGEYKSGQDHFDGPGYSEGRAPYPIRR
;
A
#
# COMPACT_ATOMS: atom_id res chain seq x y z
N PHE A 1 -21.76 -9.73 -16.61
CA PHE A 1 -20.51 -9.05 -16.21
C PHE A 1 -19.61 -8.95 -17.42
N GLY A 2 -18.97 -7.80 -17.65
CA GLY A 2 -17.99 -7.65 -18.73
C GLY A 2 -16.75 -8.51 -18.49
N ARG A 3 -15.96 -8.77 -19.53
CA ARG A 3 -14.66 -9.45 -19.40
C ARG A 3 -13.67 -8.49 -18.75
N VAL A 4 -13.10 -8.87 -17.61
CA VAL A 4 -12.01 -8.13 -16.94
C VAL A 4 -10.78 -8.10 -17.85
N THR A 5 -10.23 -6.91 -18.07
CA THR A 5 -9.01 -6.66 -18.82
C THR A 5 -7.82 -6.54 -17.89
N VAL A 6 -6.75 -7.28 -18.21
CA VAL A 6 -5.52 -7.29 -17.43
C VAL A 6 -4.38 -6.81 -18.31
N GLY A 7 -3.69 -5.76 -17.86
CA GLY A 7 -2.48 -5.23 -18.48
C GLY A 7 -1.25 -5.57 -17.66
N VAL A 8 -0.10 -5.70 -18.34
CA VAL A 8 1.19 -5.96 -17.69
C VAL A 8 2.21 -4.93 -18.14
N VAL A 9 2.90 -4.29 -17.19
CA VAL A 9 3.99 -3.34 -17.48
C VAL A 9 5.29 -3.78 -16.81
N VAL A 10 6.31 -3.98 -17.65
CA VAL A 10 7.61 -4.52 -17.22
C VAL A 10 8.75 -3.80 -17.93
N GLY A 11 9.89 -3.71 -17.23
CA GLY A 11 11.14 -3.22 -17.81
C GLY A 11 11.74 -4.17 -18.86
N GLY A 12 12.79 -3.72 -19.53
CA GLY A 12 13.54 -4.54 -20.50
C GLY A 12 12.89 -4.72 -21.88
N VAL A 13 11.71 -4.13 -22.10
CA VAL A 13 11.00 -4.15 -23.40
C VAL A 13 10.58 -2.74 -23.84
N SER A 14 10.27 -2.61 -25.14
CA SER A 14 9.80 -1.34 -25.72
C SER A 14 8.55 -0.82 -24.99
N PRO A 15 8.51 0.48 -24.63
CA PRO A 15 7.35 1.07 -23.94
C PRO A 15 6.14 1.27 -24.86
N GLY A 16 6.32 1.34 -26.18
CA GLY A 16 5.23 1.67 -27.12
C GLY A 16 3.98 0.78 -27.00
N PRO A 17 4.12 -0.56 -27.02
CA PRO A 17 2.98 -1.47 -26.80
C PRO A 17 2.31 -1.28 -25.43
N GLN A 18 3.08 -1.00 -24.38
CA GLN A 18 2.56 -0.75 -23.03
C GLN A 18 1.77 0.56 -23.00
N ILE A 19 2.28 1.63 -23.61
CA ILE A 19 1.58 2.92 -23.73
C ILE A 19 0.25 2.76 -24.49
N GLN A 20 0.26 2.01 -25.60
CA GLN A 20 -0.96 1.78 -26.39
C GLN A 20 -2.00 0.96 -25.63
N MET A 21 -1.56 0.01 -24.80
CA MET A 21 -2.46 -0.73 -23.91
C MET A 21 -3.04 0.19 -22.83
N LEU A 22 -2.18 0.97 -22.15
CA LEU A 22 -2.58 1.89 -21.09
C LEU A 22 -3.56 2.96 -21.58
N SER A 23 -3.36 3.50 -22.79
CA SER A 23 -4.26 4.51 -23.35
C SER A 23 -5.66 4.00 -23.67
N ARG A 24 -5.86 2.68 -23.77
CA ARG A 24 -7.17 2.04 -23.90
C ARG A 24 -7.86 1.84 -22.54
N GLY A 25 -7.12 1.96 -21.44
CA GLY A 25 -7.55 1.57 -20.10
C GLY A 25 -7.48 0.06 -19.88
N VAL A 26 -7.27 -0.33 -18.62
CA VAL A 26 -7.36 -1.72 -18.14
C VAL A 26 -8.06 -1.74 -16.79
N ASP A 27 -8.71 -2.85 -16.46
CA ASP A 27 -9.34 -3.04 -15.13
C ASP A 27 -8.30 -3.41 -14.06
N VAL A 28 -7.28 -4.20 -14.44
CA VAL A 28 -6.18 -4.61 -13.56
C VAL A 28 -4.86 -4.36 -14.25
N LEU A 29 -3.94 -3.67 -13.57
CA LEU A 29 -2.57 -3.46 -14.04
C LEU A 29 -1.59 -4.18 -13.11
N VAL A 30 -0.78 -5.07 -13.68
CA VAL A 30 0.33 -5.72 -12.98
C VAL A 30 1.63 -5.07 -13.42
N ALA A 31 2.46 -4.63 -12.49
CA ALA A 31 3.61 -3.79 -12.80
C ALA A 31 4.87 -4.14 -12.01
N THR A 32 6.04 -4.06 -12.65
CA THR A 32 7.31 -3.92 -11.91
C THR A 32 7.51 -2.46 -11.48
N PRO A 33 7.99 -2.17 -10.26
CA PRO A 33 8.07 -0.81 -9.72
C PRO A 33 8.73 0.21 -10.64
N GLY A 34 9.90 -0.11 -11.20
CA GLY A 34 10.64 0.83 -12.07
C GLY A 34 9.84 1.24 -13.32
N ARG A 35 9.26 0.28 -14.05
CA ARG A 35 8.46 0.60 -15.24
C ARG A 35 7.14 1.29 -14.89
N LEU A 36 6.55 1.01 -13.72
CA LEU A 36 5.39 1.77 -13.26
C LEU A 36 5.74 3.24 -13.05
N LEU A 37 6.86 3.52 -12.38
CA LEU A 37 7.37 4.88 -12.14
C LEU A 37 7.66 5.62 -13.45
N ASP A 38 8.24 4.96 -14.45
CA ASP A 38 8.43 5.53 -15.79
C ASP A 38 7.09 6.01 -16.40
N HIS A 39 6.04 5.18 -16.29
CA HIS A 39 4.72 5.50 -16.83
C HIS A 39 3.98 6.56 -16.01
N LEU A 40 4.15 6.60 -14.69
CA LEU A 40 3.62 7.66 -13.82
C LEU A 40 4.28 9.01 -14.16
N GLY A 41 5.61 9.05 -14.21
CA GLY A 41 6.37 10.27 -14.52
C GLY A 41 6.10 10.83 -15.92
N ALA A 42 5.84 9.94 -16.90
CA ALA A 42 5.44 10.33 -18.24
C ALA A 42 3.93 10.63 -18.39
N GLY A 43 3.12 10.44 -17.34
CA GLY A 43 1.67 10.68 -17.37
C GLY A 43 0.85 9.65 -18.14
N HIS A 44 1.42 8.47 -18.42
CA HIS A 44 0.70 7.35 -19.05
C HIS A 44 -0.19 6.58 -18.05
N VAL A 45 0.12 6.68 -16.75
CA VAL A 45 -0.66 6.14 -15.64
C VAL A 45 -0.86 7.26 -14.62
N ARG A 46 -1.97 7.20 -13.90
CA ARG A 46 -2.32 8.11 -12.80
C ARG A 46 -2.82 7.29 -11.62
N LEU A 47 -2.43 7.68 -10.41
CA LEU A 47 -2.86 7.05 -9.15
C LEU A 47 -3.54 8.07 -8.22
N ASP A 48 -3.93 9.22 -8.76
CA ASP A 48 -4.64 10.29 -8.06
C ASP A 48 -6.07 9.92 -7.63
N ALA A 49 -6.59 8.79 -8.11
CA ALA A 49 -7.84 8.20 -7.64
C ALA A 49 -7.66 7.20 -6.48
N VAL A 50 -6.42 6.95 -6.03
CA VAL A 50 -6.18 6.09 -4.86
C VAL A 50 -6.74 6.77 -3.63
N GLU A 51 -7.69 6.10 -2.97
CA GLU A 51 -8.27 6.57 -1.71
C GLU A 51 -7.26 6.40 -0.57
N VAL A 52 -7.11 7.47 0.21
CA VAL A 52 -6.28 7.51 1.42
C VAL A 52 -7.13 8.08 2.54
N ASP A 53 -7.24 7.35 3.64
CA ASP A 53 -7.80 7.87 4.88
C ASP A 53 -6.77 8.82 5.49
N GLU A 54 -6.94 10.11 5.24
CA GLU A 54 -5.98 11.13 5.65
C GLU A 54 -5.79 11.18 7.17
N SER A 55 -6.87 10.98 7.95
CA SER A 55 -6.75 10.98 9.41
C SER A 55 -5.87 9.83 9.87
N TYR A 56 -6.18 8.61 9.43
CA TYR A 56 -5.38 7.43 9.76
C TYR A 56 -3.93 7.59 9.28
N TYR A 57 -3.75 8.04 8.04
CA TYR A 57 -2.44 8.12 7.43
C TYR A 57 -1.54 9.11 8.17
N LEU A 58 -2.04 10.28 8.56
CA LEU A 58 -1.25 11.28 9.28
C LEU A 58 -1.01 10.89 10.74
N ASP A 59 -1.97 10.22 11.39
CA ASP A 59 -1.80 9.70 12.75
C ASP A 59 -0.73 8.60 12.82
N SER A 60 -0.70 7.71 11.82
CA SER A 60 0.29 6.63 11.71
C SER A 60 1.66 7.11 11.20
N ASN A 61 1.73 8.28 10.56
CA ASN A 61 2.94 8.79 9.91
C ASN A 61 3.24 10.24 10.34
N PRO A 62 3.75 10.46 11.58
CA PRO A 62 4.02 11.80 12.09
C PRO A 62 5.05 12.59 11.27
N ASP A 63 5.96 11.91 10.58
CA ASP A 63 6.92 12.50 9.65
C ASP A 63 6.22 13.18 8.45
N VAL A 64 5.18 12.54 7.93
CA VAL A 64 4.37 13.08 6.82
C VAL A 64 3.51 14.23 7.32
N ALA A 65 2.87 14.08 8.48
CA ALA A 65 2.09 15.15 9.10
C ALA A 65 2.91 16.43 9.30
N GLU A 66 4.15 16.27 9.79
CA GLU A 66 5.09 17.38 9.94
C GLU A 66 5.52 17.94 8.59
N GLY A 67 5.81 17.09 7.60
CA GLY A 67 6.16 17.51 6.24
C GLY A 67 5.07 18.36 5.58
N ILE A 68 3.79 18.01 5.78
CA ILE A 68 2.64 18.82 5.34
C ILE A 68 2.58 20.14 6.09
N ARG A 69 2.71 20.12 7.42
CA ARG A 69 2.68 21.32 8.27
C ARG A 69 3.78 22.33 7.87
N LEU A 70 4.94 21.85 7.47
CA LEU A 70 6.07 22.66 6.99
C LEU A 70 5.93 23.11 5.52
N GLY A 71 4.94 22.61 4.79
CA GLY A 71 4.70 22.93 3.38
C GLY A 71 5.60 22.19 2.39
N ASN A 72 6.30 21.13 2.84
CA ASN A 72 7.18 20.31 1.99
C ASN A 72 6.42 19.19 1.27
N ILE A 73 5.26 18.79 1.80
CA ILE A 73 4.36 17.78 1.23
C ILE A 73 3.00 18.45 1.02
N ARG A 74 2.34 18.25 -0.12
CA ARG A 74 1.05 18.92 -0.38
C ARG A 74 -0.12 18.20 0.29
N SER A 75 -0.10 16.87 0.34
CA SER A 75 -1.15 16.07 0.99
C SER A 75 -0.70 14.67 1.38
N ALA A 76 -1.49 14.00 2.23
CA ALA A 76 -1.30 12.58 2.56
C ALA A 76 -1.39 11.68 1.32
N GLN A 77 -2.35 11.98 0.44
CA GLN A 77 -2.55 11.24 -0.81
C GLN A 77 -1.34 11.33 -1.73
N GLU A 78 -0.80 12.54 -1.93
CA GLU A 78 0.42 12.74 -2.71
C GLU A 78 1.56 11.90 -2.14
N HIS A 79 1.83 12.05 -0.84
CA HIS A 79 2.92 11.32 -0.21
C HIS A 79 2.74 9.81 -0.36
N PHE A 80 1.52 9.30 -0.17
CA PHE A 80 1.26 7.86 -0.31
C PHE A 80 1.53 7.36 -1.72
N VAL A 81 1.05 8.07 -2.74
CA VAL A 81 1.20 7.69 -4.15
C VAL A 81 2.66 7.72 -4.59
N ASP A 82 3.40 8.77 -4.18
CA ASP A 82 4.77 8.99 -4.64
C ASP A 82 5.81 8.19 -3.83
N HIS A 83 5.53 7.96 -2.54
CA HIS A 83 6.49 7.35 -1.61
C HIS A 83 5.88 6.22 -0.77
N GLY A 84 4.78 6.51 -0.06
CA GLY A 84 4.27 5.63 0.99
C GLY A 84 3.93 4.21 0.53
N TYR A 85 3.34 4.05 -0.66
CA TYR A 85 3.06 2.73 -1.23
C TYR A 85 4.34 1.91 -1.42
N PHE A 86 5.40 2.53 -1.96
CA PHE A 86 6.68 1.86 -2.21
C PHE A 86 7.48 1.61 -0.93
N GLU A 87 7.19 2.35 0.14
CA GLU A 87 7.73 2.13 1.49
C GLU A 87 6.95 1.07 2.29
N GLY A 88 5.84 0.55 1.75
CA GLY A 88 5.00 -0.42 2.45
C GLY A 88 4.11 0.17 3.53
N ARG A 89 3.82 1.48 3.48
CA ARG A 89 2.85 2.13 4.39
C ARG A 89 1.42 1.73 4.01
N LEU A 90 0.50 1.79 4.96
CA LEU A 90 -0.92 1.54 4.74
C LEU A 90 -1.69 2.86 4.53
N PRO A 91 -2.51 2.99 3.47
CA PRO A 91 -3.29 4.20 3.22
C PRO A 91 -4.59 4.28 4.04
N TYR A 92 -5.00 3.19 4.67
CA TYR A 92 -6.17 3.10 5.53
C TYR A 92 -6.00 1.99 6.56
N ARG A 93 -6.77 2.04 7.65
CA ARG A 93 -6.72 1.03 8.70
C ARG A 93 -7.29 -0.30 8.21
N ILE A 94 -6.53 -1.38 8.41
CA ILE A 94 -7.02 -2.75 8.20
C ILE A 94 -7.29 -3.37 9.57
N MET A 95 -8.53 -3.75 9.82
CA MET A 95 -8.91 -4.37 11.09
C MET A 95 -8.39 -5.81 11.18
N VAL A 96 -7.61 -6.07 12.23
CA VAL A 96 -7.09 -7.40 12.56
C VAL A 96 -8.11 -8.18 13.37
N ASN A 97 -8.29 -9.46 13.04
CA ASN A 97 -8.93 -10.40 13.95
C ASN A 97 -7.91 -10.80 15.03
N GLU A 98 -7.92 -10.10 16.15
CA GLU A 98 -6.94 -10.25 17.24
C GLU A 98 -6.78 -11.71 17.70
N GLU A 99 -7.90 -12.39 17.99
CA GLU A 99 -7.89 -13.77 18.48
C GLU A 99 -7.20 -14.71 17.50
N TRP A 100 -7.57 -14.63 16.22
CA TRP A 100 -6.95 -15.45 15.20
C TRP A 100 -5.50 -15.05 14.94
N TYR A 101 -5.20 -13.76 14.92
CA TYR A 101 -3.86 -13.24 14.61
C TYR A 101 -2.83 -13.68 15.65
N LEU A 102 -3.15 -13.55 16.94
CA LEU A 102 -2.28 -14.03 18.02
C LEU A 102 -2.20 -15.56 18.08
N ALA A 103 -3.30 -16.27 17.76
CA ALA A 103 -3.26 -17.73 17.68
C ALA A 103 -2.39 -18.24 16.51
N ALA A 104 -2.41 -17.54 15.37
CA ALA A 104 -1.63 -17.89 14.18
C ALA A 104 -0.17 -17.44 14.24
N HIS A 105 0.14 -16.41 15.04
CA HIS A 105 1.47 -15.80 15.16
C HIS A 105 1.95 -15.80 16.60
N GLN A 106 2.49 -16.94 17.05
CA GLN A 106 2.94 -17.13 18.44
C GLN A 106 4.06 -16.18 18.86
N ASP A 107 4.90 -15.75 17.92
CA ASP A 107 5.93 -14.73 18.12
C ASP A 107 5.30 -13.38 18.51
N VAL A 108 4.25 -12.97 17.79
CA VAL A 108 3.51 -11.75 18.12
C VAL A 108 2.77 -11.88 19.45
N ALA A 109 2.15 -13.04 19.71
CA ALA A 109 1.47 -13.29 20.98
C ALA A 109 2.41 -13.17 22.18
N GLN A 110 3.64 -13.66 22.06
CA GLN A 110 4.67 -13.50 23.09
C GLN A 110 5.06 -12.02 23.25
N ASN A 111 5.31 -11.31 22.15
CA ASN A 111 5.69 -9.89 22.21
C ASN A 111 4.58 -9.03 22.85
N VAL A 112 3.31 -9.33 22.56
CA VAL A 112 2.16 -8.69 23.24
C VAL A 112 2.14 -9.04 24.73
N GLN A 113 2.35 -10.31 25.09
CA GLN A 113 2.42 -10.73 26.49
C GLN A 113 3.55 -10.04 27.27
N PHE A 114 4.69 -9.80 26.62
CA PHE A 114 5.83 -9.07 27.19
C PHE A 114 5.68 -7.55 27.12
N GLY A 115 4.61 -7.04 26.48
CA GLY A 115 4.31 -5.61 26.38
C GLY A 115 5.14 -4.86 25.34
N GLU A 116 5.80 -5.56 24.41
CA GLU A 116 6.48 -4.94 23.28
C GLU A 116 5.49 -4.33 22.27
N TYR A 117 4.33 -4.97 22.12
CA TYR A 117 3.19 -4.45 21.37
C TYR A 117 1.95 -4.42 22.26
N LYS A 118 1.05 -3.47 22.01
CA LYS A 118 -0.21 -3.35 22.75
C LYS A 118 -1.22 -4.43 22.36
N SER A 119 -1.15 -4.90 21.12
CA SER A 119 -2.06 -5.88 20.53
C SER A 119 -1.50 -6.44 19.21
N GLY A 120 -2.15 -7.46 18.66
CA GLY A 120 -1.92 -7.93 17.29
C GLY A 120 -2.19 -6.83 16.26
N GLN A 121 -3.21 -5.99 16.49
CA GLN A 121 -3.44 -4.78 15.67
C GLN A 121 -2.25 -3.82 15.70
N ASP A 122 -1.70 -3.52 16.87
CA ASP A 122 -0.54 -2.62 17.04
C ASP A 122 0.71 -3.16 16.32
N HIS A 123 0.93 -4.48 16.41
CA HIS A 123 1.97 -5.14 15.61
C HIS A 123 1.69 -5.07 14.10
N PHE A 124 0.44 -5.30 13.67
CA PHE A 124 0.08 -5.31 12.26
C PHE A 124 0.22 -3.95 11.59
N ASP A 125 -0.25 -2.89 12.27
CA ASP A 125 -0.15 -1.51 11.83
C ASP A 125 1.32 -1.06 11.72
N GLY A 126 2.23 -1.70 12.47
CA GLY A 126 3.68 -1.56 12.32
C GLY A 126 4.27 -2.57 11.30
N PRO A 127 5.13 -3.51 11.73
CA PRO A 127 5.82 -4.41 10.81
C PRO A 127 4.94 -5.51 10.21
N GLY A 128 3.80 -5.84 10.81
CA GLY A 128 3.05 -7.03 10.39
C GLY A 128 2.55 -6.98 8.94
N TYR A 129 2.11 -5.82 8.46
CA TYR A 129 1.73 -5.66 7.07
C TYR A 129 2.90 -5.83 6.10
N SER A 130 4.05 -5.20 6.39
CA SER A 130 5.23 -5.26 5.52
C SER A 130 5.90 -6.65 5.52
N GLU A 131 5.73 -7.42 6.60
CA GLU A 131 6.08 -8.85 6.67
C GLU A 131 5.16 -9.76 5.84
N GLY A 132 4.03 -9.23 5.33
CA GLY A 132 3.03 -10.01 4.60
C GLY A 132 2.16 -10.88 5.50
N ARG A 133 2.01 -10.53 6.78
CA ARG A 133 1.10 -11.25 7.69
C ARG A 133 -0.33 -11.05 7.20
N ALA A 134 -1.16 -12.08 7.29
CA ALA A 134 -2.57 -11.92 7.01
C ALA A 134 -3.25 -11.32 8.27
N PRO A 135 -4.15 -10.33 8.15
CA PRO A 135 -4.83 -9.75 9.32
C PRO A 135 -6.05 -10.58 9.80
N TYR A 136 -6.47 -11.58 9.03
CA TYR A 136 -7.61 -12.45 9.31
C TYR A 136 -7.45 -13.80 8.58
N PRO A 137 -8.22 -14.84 8.96
CA PRO A 137 -8.14 -16.14 8.30
C PRO A 137 -8.49 -16.04 6.81
N ILE A 138 -7.55 -16.45 5.96
CA ILE A 138 -7.78 -16.54 4.51
C ILE A 138 -8.57 -17.82 4.23
N ARG A 139 -9.82 -17.67 3.78
CA ARG A 139 -10.61 -18.80 3.28
C ARG A 139 -10.04 -19.23 1.93
N ARG A 140 -9.71 -20.52 1.81
CA ARG A 140 -9.36 -21.16 0.53
C ARG A 140 -10.60 -21.58 -0.22
#